data_AF-A0A376Q1B4-F1
#
_entry.id   AF-A0A376Q1B4-F1
#
_cell.length_a   1.000
_cell.length_b   1.000
_cell.length_c   1.000
_cell.angle_alpha   90.00
_cell.angle_beta   90.00
_cell.angle_gamma   90.00
#
_symmetry.space_group_name_H-M   'P 1'
#
loop_
_entity.id
_entity.type
_entity.pdbx_description
1 polymer ?
#
loop_
_entity_poly.entity_id
_entity_poly.type
_entity_poly.pdbx_seq_one_letter_code
_entity_poly.pdbx_strand_id
1 'polypeptide(L)'
;MSVFFRVCLGITVLLTALQVQASVVLGGTRIIYPSNQNEVQITLKNKDAYARYLVQSWVSNIDGSKAPFLITPPVYKLEENRQTLLHIVFTGDKDKLSSG
;
A
#
# COMPACT_ATOMS: atom_id res chain seq x y z
N MET A 1 -0.01 -19.49 45.09
CA MET A 1 -0.51 -18.19 44.58
C MET A 1 0.33 -17.61 43.44
N SER A 2 1.67 -17.60 43.50
CA SER A 2 2.53 -16.91 42.51
C SER A 2 2.62 -17.58 41.13
N VAL A 3 2.59 -18.91 41.05
CA VAL A 3 2.69 -19.65 39.77
C VAL A 3 1.43 -19.47 38.94
N PHE A 4 0.25 -19.56 39.55
CA PHE A 4 -1.03 -19.32 38.89
C PHE A 4 -1.10 -17.90 38.32
N PHE A 5 -0.67 -16.89 39.09
CA PHE A 5 -0.60 -15.51 38.63
C PHE A 5 0.35 -15.32 37.43
N ARG A 6 1.51 -15.98 37.44
CA ARG A 6 2.46 -15.96 36.32
C ARG A 6 1.91 -16.63 35.06
N VAL A 7 1.16 -17.72 35.20
CA VAL A 7 0.51 -18.42 34.08
C VAL A 7 -0.60 -17.56 33.47
N CYS A 8 -1.47 -16.97 34.31
CA CYS A 8 -2.51 -16.06 33.83
C CYS A 8 -1.92 -14.83 33.12
N LEU A 9 -0.85 -14.24 33.68
CA LEU A 9 -0.15 -13.12 33.05
C LEU A 9 0.47 -13.53 31.69
N GLY A 10 1.07 -14.71 31.62
CA GLY A 10 1.64 -15.25 30.38
C GLY A 10 0.60 -15.48 29.28
N ILE A 11 -0.58 -16.00 29.63
CA ILE A 11 -1.68 -16.21 28.67
C ILE A 11 -2.21 -14.88 28.13
N THR A 12 -2.41 -13.89 28.99
CA THR A 12 -2.87 -12.56 28.57
C THR A 12 -1.89 -11.87 27.62
N VAL A 13 -0.58 -11.99 27.88
CA VAL A 13 0.46 -11.45 27.00
C VAL A 13 0.49 -12.15 25.65
N LEU A 14 0.27 -13.47 25.61
CA LEU A 14 0.24 -14.22 24.36
C LEU A 14 -0.97 -13.85 23.48
N LEU A 15 -2.11 -13.56 24.10
CA LEU A 15 -3.36 -13.23 23.39
C LEU A 15 -3.34 -11.84 22.73
N THR A 16 -2.55 -10.89 23.24
CA THR A 16 -2.48 -9.52 22.68
C THR A 16 -1.37 -9.33 21.65
N ALA A 17 -0.44 -10.28 21.53
CA ALA A 17 0.76 -10.14 20.69
C ALA A 17 0.52 -10.13 19.16
N LEU A 18 -0.70 -10.41 18.68
CA LEU A 18 -0.98 -10.65 17.26
C LEU A 18 -1.90 -9.62 16.59
N GLN A 19 -2.24 -8.51 17.25
CA GLN A 19 -3.10 -7.49 16.64
C GLN A 19 -2.30 -6.56 15.72
N VAL A 20 -2.22 -6.93 14.43
CA VAL A 20 -1.79 -6.03 13.36
C VAL A 20 -3.04 -5.44 12.70
N GLN A 21 -3.17 -4.11 12.75
CA GLN A 21 -4.23 -3.39 12.06
C GLN A 21 -3.67 -2.80 10.75
N ALA A 22 -4.10 -3.34 9.63
CA ALA A 22 -3.81 -2.81 8.30
C ALA A 22 -5.12 -2.45 7.62
N SER A 23 -5.40 -1.15 7.53
CA SER A 23 -6.67 -0.65 7.00
C SER A 23 -6.61 -0.33 5.51
N VAL A 24 -5.46 0.01 4.97
CA VAL A 24 -5.27 0.33 3.54
C VAL A 24 -4.73 -0.89 2.80
N VAL A 25 -5.44 -1.32 1.75
CA VAL A 25 -5.13 -2.52 0.96
C VAL A 25 -5.00 -2.16 -0.51
N LEU A 26 -3.95 -2.69 -1.15
CA LEU A 26 -3.71 -2.58 -2.59
C LEU A 26 -4.25 -3.81 -3.33
N GLY A 27 -4.65 -3.63 -4.59
CA GLY A 27 -5.15 -4.70 -5.47
C GLY A 27 -4.12 -5.76 -5.87
N GLY A 28 -2.85 -5.61 -5.50
CA GLY A 28 -1.78 -6.57 -5.78
C GLY A 28 -0.49 -6.23 -5.01
N THR A 29 0.48 -7.14 -5.06
CA THR A 29 1.81 -7.00 -4.43
C THR A 29 2.89 -6.54 -5.40
N ARG A 30 2.58 -6.52 -6.70
CA ARG A 30 3.47 -6.11 -7.78
C ARG A 30 2.64 -5.55 -8.93
N ILE A 31 3.21 -4.60 -9.65
CA ILE A 31 2.68 -4.05 -10.90
C ILE A 31 3.68 -4.40 -11.99
N ILE A 32 3.20 -5.06 -13.05
CA ILE A 32 3.96 -5.28 -14.28
C ILE A 32 3.47 -4.23 -15.26
N TYR A 33 4.35 -3.32 -15.69
CA TYR A 33 4.03 -2.26 -16.61
C TYR A 33 4.42 -2.67 -18.05
N PRO A 34 3.45 -2.98 -18.94
CA PRO A 34 3.78 -3.36 -20.30
C PRO A 34 4.30 -2.15 -21.10
N SER A 35 5.34 -2.35 -21.91
CA SER A 35 5.95 -1.27 -22.70
C SER A 35 5.02 -0.65 -23.75
N ASN A 36 4.01 -1.40 -24.19
CA ASN A 36 3.01 -0.93 -25.15
C ASN A 36 1.81 -0.22 -24.50
N GLN A 37 1.77 -0.08 -23.17
CA GLN A 37 0.70 0.60 -22.46
C GLN A 37 1.11 2.00 -22.01
N ASN A 38 0.17 2.94 -22.11
CA ASN A 38 0.37 4.31 -21.62
C ASN A 38 0.08 4.46 -20.13
N GLU A 39 -0.60 3.48 -19.52
CA GLU A 39 -1.04 3.54 -18.14
C GLU A 39 -1.29 2.12 -17.60
N VAL A 40 -1.06 1.94 -16.30
CA VAL A 40 -1.57 0.80 -15.54
C VAL A 40 -2.31 1.31 -14.30
N GLN A 41 -3.39 0.63 -13.92
CA GLN A 41 -4.20 0.98 -12.77
C GLN A 41 -3.99 -0.01 -11.62
N ILE A 42 -3.98 0.49 -10.39
CA ILE A 42 -4.04 -0.32 -9.18
C ILE A 42 -5.17 0.16 -8.27
N THR A 43 -5.95 -0.77 -7.75
CA THR A 43 -7.00 -0.46 -6.77
C THR A 43 -6.39 -0.23 -5.40
N LEU A 44 -6.85 0.82 -4.74
CA LEU A 44 -6.54 1.16 -3.36
C LEU A 44 -7.85 1.17 -2.56
N LYS A 45 -7.94 0.38 -1.50
CA LYS A 45 -9.14 0.25 -0.67
C LYS A 45 -8.83 0.50 0.80
N ASN A 46 -9.65 1.32 1.44
CA ASN A 46 -9.72 1.42 2.88
C ASN A 46 -10.76 0.41 3.38
N LYS A 47 -10.33 -0.53 4.21
CA LYS A 47 -11.17 -1.53 4.88
C LYS A 47 -11.55 -1.12 6.31
N ASP A 48 -11.08 0.02 6.78
CA ASP A 48 -11.52 0.56 8.06
C ASP A 48 -12.98 1.00 7.96
N ALA A 49 -13.74 0.66 9.00
CA ALA A 49 -15.16 1.00 9.07
C ALA A 49 -15.41 2.40 9.64
N TYR A 50 -14.41 3.03 10.26
CA TYR A 50 -14.59 4.26 11.04
C TYR A 50 -13.52 5.32 10.75
N ALA A 51 -12.32 4.91 10.33
CA ALA A 51 -11.23 5.81 10.02
C ALA A 51 -11.15 6.15 8.53
N ARG A 52 -10.86 7.42 8.24
CA ARG A 52 -10.47 7.92 6.92
C ARG A 52 -8.95 8.16 6.89
N TYR A 53 -8.33 7.98 5.73
CA TYR A 53 -6.89 8.14 5.57
C TYR A 53 -6.55 9.15 4.48
N LEU A 54 -5.49 9.92 4.70
CA LEU A 54 -4.82 10.65 3.64
C LEU A 54 -3.76 9.73 3.04
N VAL A 55 -3.87 9.43 1.75
CA VAL A 55 -2.91 8.58 1.04
C VAL A 55 -2.10 9.44 0.10
N GLN A 56 -0.78 9.33 0.22
CA GLN A 56 0.18 9.93 -0.70
C GLN A 56 0.88 8.81 -1.47
N SER A 57 1.10 9.01 -2.76
CA SER A 57 1.68 7.99 -3.64
C SER A 57 2.81 8.57 -4.48
N TRP A 58 3.93 7.85 -4.55
CA TRP A 58 5.08 8.17 -5.38
C TRP A 58 5.79 6.87 -5.80
N VAL A 59 6.66 6.98 -6.80
CA VAL A 59 7.54 5.88 -7.23
C VAL A 59 8.99 6.34 -7.06
N SER A 60 9.79 5.49 -6.43
CA SER A 60 11.23 5.68 -6.29
C SER A 60 11.97 4.49 -6.89
N ASN A 61 13.21 4.75 -7.31
CA ASN A 61 14.19 3.70 -7.57
C ASN A 61 14.61 3.05 -6.23
N ILE A 62 15.38 1.94 -6.32
CA ILE A 62 15.86 1.21 -5.13
C ILE A 62 16.76 2.08 -4.25
N ASP A 63 17.51 3.00 -4.84
CA ASP A 63 18.36 3.97 -4.15
C ASP A 63 17.60 5.16 -3.54
N GLY A 64 16.27 5.19 -3.67
CA GLY A 64 15.40 6.26 -3.18
C GLY A 64 15.28 7.48 -4.12
N SER A 65 16.01 7.51 -5.24
CA SER A 65 15.87 8.57 -6.23
C SER A 65 14.51 8.52 -6.94
N LYS A 66 14.07 9.64 -7.52
CA LYS A 66 12.79 9.72 -8.22
C LYS A 66 12.81 8.84 -9.48
N ALA A 67 11.87 7.89 -9.56
CA ALA A 67 11.68 7.09 -10.76
C ALA A 67 10.90 7.89 -11.83
N PRO A 68 11.06 7.57 -13.13
CA PRO A 68 10.33 8.20 -14.23
C PRO A 68 8.88 7.71 -14.33
N PHE A 69 8.16 7.70 -13.22
CA PHE A 69 6.75 7.33 -13.13
C PHE A 69 5.99 8.38 -12.32
N LEU A 70 4.74 8.62 -12.72
CA LEU A 70 3.78 9.46 -12.01
C LEU A 70 2.60 8.61 -11.57
N ILE A 71 2.12 8.84 -10.34
CA ILE A 71 0.90 8.24 -9.80
C ILE A 71 -0.17 9.34 -9.67
N THR A 72 -1.37 9.10 -10.20
CA THR A 72 -2.51 10.01 -10.11
C THR A 72 -3.72 9.32 -9.48
N PRO A 73 -4.41 9.94 -8.50
CA PRO A 73 -4.00 11.15 -7.81
C PRO A 73 -2.76 10.94 -6.92
N PRO A 74 -1.85 11.92 -6.80
CA PRO A 74 -0.65 11.80 -5.96
C PRO A 74 -0.98 11.93 -4.47
N VAL A 75 -2.09 12.58 -4.13
CA VAL A 75 -2.64 12.71 -2.78
C VAL A 75 -4.16 12.54 -2.85
N TYR A 76 -4.72 11.67 -2.01
CA TYR A 76 -6.14 11.38 -1.99
C TYR A 76 -6.64 11.16 -0.57
N LYS A 77 -7.79 11.75 -0.23
CA LYS A 77 -8.50 11.44 1.02
C LYS A 77 -9.40 10.24 0.77
N LEU A 78 -9.02 9.09 1.32
CA LEU A 78 -9.72 7.82 1.22
C LEU A 78 -10.64 7.63 2.43
N GLU A 79 -11.94 7.82 2.23
CA GLU A 79 -12.94 7.65 3.30
C GLU A 79 -13.07 6.17 3.74
N GLU A 80 -13.74 5.95 4.87
CA GLU A 80 -14.05 4.63 5.42
C GLU A 80 -14.75 3.73 4.40
N ASN A 81 -14.36 2.44 4.34
CA ASN A 81 -14.91 1.45 3.41
C ASN A 81 -14.89 1.83 1.91
N ARG A 82 -14.16 2.87 1.50
CA ARG A 82 -14.07 3.31 0.10
C ARG A 82 -12.90 2.66 -0.63
N GLN A 83 -13.03 2.65 -1.95
CA GLN A 83 -11.95 2.31 -2.87
C GLN A 83 -11.78 3.40 -3.92
N THR A 84 -10.56 3.53 -4.42
CA THR A 84 -10.19 4.40 -5.55
C THR A 84 -9.21 3.66 -6.46
N LEU A 85 -9.03 4.18 -7.67
CA LEU A 85 -8.01 3.72 -8.60
C LEU A 85 -6.86 4.72 -8.59
N LEU A 86 -5.64 4.19 -8.52
CA LEU A 86 -4.42 4.93 -8.79
C LEU A 86 -3.97 4.61 -10.21
N HIS A 87 -3.73 5.66 -10.99
CA HIS A 87 -3.25 5.60 -12.35
C HIS A 87 -1.74 5.80 -12.35
N ILE A 88 -0.99 4.85 -12.89
CA ILE A 88 0.46 4.88 -12.97
C ILE A 88 0.85 5.07 -14.42
N VAL A 89 1.61 6.13 -14.68
CA VAL A 89 2.02 6.52 -16.03
C VAL A 89 3.54 6.64 -16.06
N PHE A 90 4.18 6.01 -17.04
CA PHE A 90 5.60 6.22 -17.30
C PHE A 90 5.82 7.59 -17.95
N THR A 91 6.72 8.38 -17.39
CA THR A 91 7.03 9.75 -17.84
C THR A 91 8.44 9.89 -18.41
N GLY A 92 9.15 8.78 -18.57
CA GLY A 92 10.47 8.75 -19.19
C GLY A 92 10.40 8.61 -20.71
N ASP A 93 11.56 8.38 -21.30
CA ASP A 93 11.70 8.07 -22.72
C ASP A 93 11.17 6.66 -23.01
N LYS A 94 10.11 6.55 -23.82
CA LYS A 94 9.41 5.29 -24.12
C LYS A 94 10.33 4.25 -24.75
N ASP A 95 11.33 4.68 -25.53
CA ASP A 95 12.24 3.76 -26.19
C ASP A 95 13.05 2.96 -25.16
N LYS A 96 13.37 3.58 -24.02
CA LYS A 96 14.06 2.94 -22.88
C LYS A 96 13.21 1.92 -22.14
N LEU A 97 11.89 1.98 -22.29
CA LEU A 97 10.96 1.02 -21.69
C LEU A 97 10.81 -0.23 -22.57
N SER A 98 10.92 -0.08 -23.89
CA SER A 98 10.84 -1.19 -24.86
C SER A 98 12.16 -1.92 -25.11
N SER A 99 13.30 -1.31 -24.77
CA SER A 99 14.64 -1.82 -25.08
C SER A 99 15.18 -2.87 -24.08
N GLY A 100 14.31 -3.49 -23.28
CA GLY A 100 14.64 -4.52 -22.29
C GLY A 100 14.56 -5.94 -22.83
#